data_AF-A0AAE6V0T6-F1
#
_entry.id   AF-A0AAE6V0T6-F1
#
_cell.length_a   1.000
_cell.length_b   1.000
_cell.length_c   1.000
_cell.angle_alpha   90.00
_cell.angle_beta   90.00
_cell.angle_gamma   90.00
#
_symmetry.space_group_name_H-M   'P 1'
#
loop_
_entity.id
_entity.type
_entity.pdbx_description
1 polymer ?
#
loop_
_entity_poly.entity_id
_entity_poly.type
_entity_poly.pdbx_seq_one_letter_code
_entity_poly.pdbx_strand_id
1 'polypeptide(L)' 'MNERQAYLLEQSHAFQVGFQDQRAGLPLDASMSAEWQRGWKWANLNRH' A
#
# COMPACT_ATOMS: atom_id res chain seq x y z
N MET A 1 13.68 -12.04 -5.20
CA MET A 1 12.38 -11.41 -4.89
C MET A 1 11.94 -11.96 -3.55
N ASN A 2 11.73 -11.12 -2.54
CA ASN A 2 11.26 -11.61 -1.23
C ASN A 2 9.73 -11.79 -1.24
N GLU A 3 9.20 -12.60 -0.32
CA GLU A 3 7.76 -12.91 -0.24
C GLU A 3 6.89 -11.64 -0.14
N ARG A 4 7.39 -10.58 0.52
CA ARG A 4 6.71 -9.28 0.61
C ARG A 4 6.60 -8.58 -0.76
N GLN A 5 7.65 -8.63 -1.58
CA GLN A 5 7.64 -8.07 -2.93
C GLN A 5 6.71 -8.86 -3.85
N ALA A 6 6.71 -10.20 -3.76
CA ALA A 6 5.79 -11.04 -4.51
C ALA A 6 4.34 -10.71 -4.15
N TYR A 7 4.03 -10.66 -2.85
CA TYR A 7 2.72 -10.26 -2.36
C TYR A 7 2.28 -8.90 -2.89
N LEU A 8 3.14 -7.87 -2.85
CA LEU A 8 2.83 -6.54 -3.36
C LEU A 8 2.48 -6.55 -4.86
N LEU A 9 3.22 -7.31 -5.68
CA LEU A 9 2.96 -7.39 -7.12
C LEU A 9 1.69 -8.17 -7.46
N GLU A 10 1.24 -9.07 -6.60
CA GLU A 10 -0.02 -9.80 -6.75
C GLU A 10 -1.25 -8.96 -6.36
N GLN A 11 -1.05 -7.82 -5.66
CA GLN A 11 -2.18 -6.98 -5.25
C GLN A 11 -2.74 -6.13 -6.40
N SER A 12 -3.97 -5.67 -6.22
CA SER A 12 -4.65 -4.76 -7.14
C SER A 12 -3.89 -3.45 -7.35
N HIS A 13 -4.13 -2.78 -8.48
CA HIS A 13 -3.51 -1.48 -8.77
C HIS A 13 -3.79 -0.45 -7.67
N ALA A 14 -5.03 -0.38 -7.16
CA ALA A 14 -5.39 0.53 -6.07
C ALA A 14 -4.58 0.29 -4.80
N PHE A 15 -4.34 -0.98 -4.43
CA PHE A 15 -3.48 -1.32 -3.30
C PHE A 15 -2.04 -0.84 -3.53
N GLN A 16 -1.47 -1.10 -4.71
CA GLN A 16 -0.11 -0.71 -5.03
C GLN A 16 0.06 0.82 -4.99
N VAL A 17 -0.93 1.58 -5.46
CA VAL A 17 -0.96 3.04 -5.36
C VAL A 17 -0.96 3.48 -3.89
N GLY A 18 -1.85 2.95 -3.06
CA GLY A 18 -1.89 3.28 -1.63
C GLY A 18 -0.58 2.96 -0.90
N PHE A 19 0.07 1.86 -1.28
CA PHE A 19 1.40 1.52 -0.77
C PHE A 19 2.46 2.58 -1.13
N GLN A 20 2.49 3.02 -2.39
CA GLN A 20 3.45 4.03 -2.84
C GLN A 20 3.16 5.41 -2.22
N ASP A 21 1.90 5.79 -2.11
CA ASP A 21 1.49 7.07 -1.51
C ASP A 21 1.93 7.17 -0.05
N GLN A 22 1.78 6.08 0.72
CA GLN A 22 2.29 6.04 2.08
C GLN A 22 3.82 6.18 2.12
N ARG A 23 4.55 5.53 1.20
CA ARG A 23 6.01 5.65 1.10
C ARG A 23 6.46 7.05 0.69
N ALA A 24 5.65 7.76 -0.09
CA ALA A 24 5.84 9.16 -0.43
C ALA A 24 5.49 10.13 0.72
N GLY A 25 4.93 9.63 1.84
CA GLY A 25 4.58 10.42 3.00
C GLY A 25 3.21 11.10 2.93
N LEU A 26 2.35 10.68 2.00
CA LEU A 26 0.99 11.20 1.90
C LEU A 26 0.13 10.71 3.07
N PRO A 27 -0.77 11.56 3.60
CA PRO A 27 -1.67 11.18 4.68
C PRO A 27 -2.67 10.11 4.22
N LEU A 28 -3.19 9.32 5.17
CA LEU A 28 -4.27 8.38 4.89
C LEU A 28 -5.54 9.14 4.53
N ASP A 29 -6.07 8.89 3.34
CA ASP A 29 -7.31 9.47 2.83
C ASP A 29 -8.48 8.48 2.95
N ALA A 30 -9.49 8.84 3.73
CA ALA A 30 -10.68 8.02 3.96
C ALA A 30 -11.66 8.02 2.76
N SER A 31 -11.51 8.96 1.82
CA SER A 31 -12.32 9.03 0.60
C SER A 31 -11.85 8.05 -0.48
N MET A 32 -10.64 7.51 -0.35
CA MET A 32 -10.07 6.53 -1.25
C MET A 32 -10.70 5.15 -1.06
N SER A 33 -10.56 4.29 -2.08
CA SER A 33 -11.10 2.93 -2.04
C SER A 33 -10.52 2.10 -0.89
N ALA A 34 -11.28 1.09 -0.45
CA ALA A 34 -10.84 0.17 0.61
C ALA A 34 -9.50 -0.50 0.29
N GLU A 35 -9.26 -0.80 -0.99
CA GLU A 35 -8.01 -1.40 -1.47
C GLU A 35 -6.83 -0.44 -1.37
N TRP A 36 -7.01 0.85 -1.71
CA TRP A 36 -5.98 1.87 -1.50
C TRP A 36 -5.63 2.02 -0.01
N GLN A 37 -6.65 2.10 0.85
CA GLN A 37 -6.44 2.21 2.29
C GLN A 37 -5.73 0.97 2.86
N ARG A 38 -6.02 -0.22 2.32
CA ARG A 38 -5.36 -1.48 2.67
C ARG A 38 -3.88 -1.44 2.29
N GLY A 39 -3.56 -0.96 1.09
CA GLY A 39 -2.18 -0.76 0.62
C GLY A 39 -1.39 0.23 1.47
N TRP A 40 -2.01 1.38 1.77
CA TRP A 40 -1.43 2.41 2.63
C TRP A 40 -1.10 1.86 4.02
N LYS A 41 -2.06 1.18 4.67
CA LYS A 41 -1.87 0.57 5.99
C LYS A 41 -0.79 -0.52 5.95
N TRP A 42 -0.75 -1.33 4.90
CA TRP A 42 0.27 -2.37 4.74
C TRP A 42 1.67 -1.77 4.60
N ALA A 43 1.84 -0.68 3.84
CA ALA A 43 3.11 0.05 3.75
C ALA A 43 3.60 0.54 5.12
N ASN A 44 2.69 1.09 5.93
CA ASN A 44 3.01 1.58 7.26
C ASN A 44 3.51 0.47 8.20
N LEU A 45 2.94 -0.74 8.09
CA LEU A 45 3.34 -1.91 8.87
C LEU A 45 4.68 -2.52 8.42
N ASN A 46 5.08 -2.30 7.16
CA ASN A 46 6.27 -2.89 6.54
C ASN A 46 7.42 -1.88 6.37
N ARG A 47 7.45 -0.83 7.20
CA ARG A 47 8.53 0.19 7.20
C ARG A 47 9.87 -0.29 7.79
N HIS A 48 9.93 -1.51 8.31
CA HIS A 48 11.08 -2.16 8.93
C HIS A 48 11.39 -3.50 8.24
#